data_AF-A0A6M2F1L4-F1
#
_entry.id   AF-A0A6M2F1L4-F1
#
_cell.length_a   1.000
_cell.length_b   1.000
_cell.length_c   1.000
_cell.angle_alpha   90.00
_cell.angle_beta   90.00
_cell.angle_gamma   90.00
#
_symmetry.space_group_name_H-M   'P 1'
#
loop_
_entity.id
_entity.type
_entity.pdbx_description
1 polymer ?
#
loop_
_entity_poly.entity_id
_entity_poly.type
_entity_poly.pdbx_seq_one_letter_code
_entity_poly.pdbx_strand_id
1 'polypeptide(L)'
;MSNLQRLSIQLNKISSLPTSIGEMRSLRHLDAHFNELRGLPPAIGKLTNLETLNLSSNFSDLKELPETFGDLTNLKELDLSNNQISALPDSFGRLDNLTKLNLDQNPLVIPPPEVIKEGVEAVKIYMAKRWIDILVEEERKSMLEVQEQAQTGWLTRSASWLKTYATGVSATVSGFLSPRVSRDPYLDQQL
;
A
#
# COMPACT_ATOMS: atom_id res chain seq x y z
N MET A 1 11.04 -0.55 -31.28
CA MET A 1 11.54 -0.55 -29.89
C MET A 1 12.71 0.41 -29.80
N SER A 2 12.69 1.34 -28.85
CA SER A 2 13.78 2.32 -28.69
C SER A 2 14.98 1.65 -28.02
N ASN A 3 16.16 1.73 -28.67
CA ASN A 3 17.44 1.29 -28.10
C ASN A 3 18.13 2.40 -27.30
N LEU A 4 17.41 3.49 -27.00
CA LEU A 4 17.99 4.62 -26.29
C LEU A 4 18.34 4.23 -24.86
N GLN A 5 19.63 4.34 -24.52
CA GLN A 5 20.17 4.00 -23.20
C GLN A 5 20.37 5.21 -22.29
N ARG A 6 20.44 6.41 -22.87
CA ARG A 6 20.61 7.67 -22.14
C ARG A 6 19.65 8.70 -22.69
N LEU A 7 18.84 9.28 -21.81
CA LEU A 7 17.96 10.40 -22.12
C LEU A 7 18.34 11.57 -21.21
N SER A 8 18.65 12.70 -21.82
CA SER A 8 19.07 13.93 -21.16
C SER A 8 18.13 15.04 -21.61
N ILE A 9 17.32 15.52 -20.67
CA ILE A 9 16.28 16.55 -20.89
C ILE A 9 16.38 17.67 -19.84
N GLN A 10 17.53 17.78 -19.19
CA GLN A 10 17.81 18.77 -18.15
C GLN A 10 17.73 20.22 -18.65
N LEU A 11 17.61 21.17 -17.73
CA LEU A 11 17.65 22.62 -18.01
C LEU A 11 16.55 23.05 -19.00
N ASN A 12 15.34 22.54 -18.80
CA ASN A 12 14.17 22.87 -19.60
C ASN A 12 13.02 23.34 -18.69
N LYS A 13 11.83 23.49 -19.27
CA LYS A 13 10.59 23.84 -18.56
C LYS A 13 9.56 22.71 -18.65
N ILE A 14 10.03 21.47 -18.58
CA ILE A 14 9.16 20.30 -18.70
C ILE A 14 8.36 20.16 -17.41
N SER A 15 7.04 20.21 -17.52
CA SER A 15 6.13 20.11 -16.37
C SER A 15 5.66 18.69 -16.07
N SER A 16 5.75 17.78 -17.05
CA SER A 16 5.41 16.38 -16.89
C SER A 16 6.15 15.51 -17.91
N LEU A 17 6.39 14.25 -17.53
CA LEU A 17 6.84 13.21 -18.46
C LEU A 17 5.62 12.45 -19.02
N PRO A 18 5.58 12.14 -20.32
CA PRO A 18 4.49 11.35 -20.89
C PRO A 18 4.55 9.91 -20.39
N THR A 19 3.41 9.23 -20.33
CA THR A 19 3.33 7.81 -19.94
C THR A 19 4.13 6.89 -20.86
N SER A 20 4.37 7.30 -22.11
CA SER A 20 5.21 6.59 -23.08
C SER A 20 6.68 6.49 -22.66
N ILE A 21 7.14 7.24 -21.65
CA ILE A 21 8.48 7.04 -21.07
C ILE A 21 8.71 5.58 -20.66
N GLY A 22 7.67 4.90 -20.15
CA GLY A 22 7.74 3.50 -19.73
C GLY A 22 7.94 2.50 -20.88
N GLU A 23 7.88 2.92 -22.13
CA GLU A 23 8.19 2.10 -23.31
C GLU A 23 9.70 2.04 -23.59
N MET A 24 10.49 2.93 -22.98
CA MET A 24 11.94 3.02 -23.15
C MET A 24 12.68 1.97 -22.31
N ARG A 25 12.36 0.69 -22.51
CA ARG A 25 12.87 -0.43 -21.69
C ARG A 25 14.39 -0.60 -21.70
N SER A 26 15.09 -0.03 -22.69
CA SER A 26 16.55 -0.06 -22.80
C SER A 26 17.25 1.08 -22.03
N LEU A 27 16.47 2.02 -21.45
CA LEU A 27 17.00 3.20 -20.81
C LEU A 27 17.74 2.84 -19.51
N ARG A 28 18.98 3.30 -19.39
CA ARG A 28 19.85 3.10 -18.22
C ARG A 28 20.11 4.40 -17.46
N HIS A 29 20.06 5.53 -18.15
CA HIS A 29 20.32 6.83 -17.56
C HIS A 29 19.23 7.82 -17.99
N LEU A 30 18.58 8.43 -17.00
CA LEU A 30 17.63 9.51 -17.21
C LEU A 30 18.07 10.72 -16.40
N ASP A 31 18.39 11.80 -17.11
CA ASP A 31 18.70 13.08 -16.50
C ASP A 31 17.61 14.10 -16.86
N ALA A 32 16.85 14.52 -15.85
CA ALA A 32 15.79 15.51 -15.96
C ALA A 32 15.92 16.60 -14.88
N HIS A 33 17.15 16.88 -14.40
CA HIS A 33 17.37 17.96 -13.44
C HIS A 33 17.03 19.33 -14.01
N PHE A 34 16.72 20.30 -13.14
CA PHE A 34 16.36 21.67 -13.53
C PHE A 34 15.24 21.69 -14.58
N ASN A 35 14.08 21.20 -14.15
CA ASN A 35 12.82 21.27 -14.88
C ASN A 35 11.71 21.76 -13.94
N GLU A 36 10.45 21.69 -14.38
CA GLU A 36 9.27 22.10 -13.61
C GLU A 36 8.36 20.89 -13.32
N LEU A 37 8.94 19.70 -13.19
CA LEU A 37 8.19 18.45 -13.04
C LEU A 37 7.32 18.51 -11.77
N ARG A 38 6.02 18.28 -11.92
CA ARG A 38 5.07 18.23 -10.79
C ARG A 38 4.94 16.85 -10.17
N GLY A 39 5.38 15.83 -10.90
CA GLY A 39 5.21 14.43 -10.58
C GLY A 39 5.78 13.55 -11.69
N LEU A 40 5.83 12.25 -11.42
CA LEU A 40 6.21 11.25 -12.41
C LEU A 40 5.00 10.39 -12.78
N PRO A 41 4.85 10.00 -14.06
CA PRO A 41 3.82 9.04 -14.43
C PRO A 41 4.13 7.69 -13.74
N PRO A 42 3.10 6.92 -13.31
CA PRO A 42 3.32 5.57 -12.77
C PRO A 42 4.07 4.63 -13.73
N ALA A 43 4.06 4.95 -15.03
CA ALA A 43 4.83 4.22 -16.04
C ALA A 43 6.35 4.27 -15.81
N ILE A 44 6.88 5.16 -14.97
CA ILE A 44 8.30 5.22 -14.63
C ILE A 44 8.81 3.87 -14.08
N GLY A 45 8.02 3.17 -13.28
CA GLY A 45 8.36 1.85 -12.73
C GLY A 45 8.59 0.76 -13.79
N LYS A 46 8.18 0.99 -15.05
CA LYS A 46 8.46 0.07 -16.17
C LYS A 46 9.91 0.14 -16.65
N LEU A 47 10.68 1.16 -16.24
CA LEU A 47 12.09 1.35 -16.60
C LEU A 47 13.00 0.47 -15.73
N THR A 48 12.77 -0.84 -15.74
CA THR A 48 13.45 -1.78 -14.85
C THR A 48 14.95 -1.89 -15.10
N ASN A 49 15.47 -1.42 -16.25
CA ASN A 49 16.90 -1.35 -16.56
C ASN A 49 17.56 -0.01 -16.18
N LEU A 50 16.82 0.92 -15.58
CA LEU A 50 17.35 2.24 -15.20
C LEU A 50 18.34 2.09 -14.05
N GLU A 51 19.54 2.66 -14.21
CA GLU A 51 20.64 2.58 -13.24
C GLU A 51 20.90 3.93 -12.57
N THR A 52 20.74 5.02 -13.32
CA THR A 52 20.94 6.39 -12.83
C THR A 52 19.73 7.25 -13.16
N LEU A 53 19.19 7.91 -12.15
CA LEU A 53 18.08 8.84 -12.26
C LEU A 53 18.40 10.15 -11.53
N ASN A 54 18.44 11.25 -12.28
CA ASN A 54 18.57 12.59 -11.72
C ASN A 54 17.29 13.38 -11.95
N LEU A 55 16.60 13.70 -10.86
CA LEU A 55 15.39 14.53 -10.80
C LEU A 55 15.59 15.74 -9.90
N SER A 56 16.84 16.08 -9.59
CA SER A 56 17.15 17.19 -8.71
C SER A 56 16.64 18.52 -9.27
N SER A 57 16.35 19.47 -8.38
CA SER A 57 16.04 20.85 -8.76
C SER A 57 14.79 20.96 -9.67
N ASN A 58 13.73 20.22 -9.35
CA ASN A 58 12.38 20.41 -9.91
C ASN A 58 11.50 21.20 -8.93
N PHE A 59 12.01 22.38 -8.55
CA PHE A 59 11.55 23.28 -7.47
C PHE A 59 10.06 23.62 -7.48
N SER A 60 9.41 23.48 -8.64
CA SER A 60 8.08 24.02 -8.88
C SER A 60 7.02 23.28 -8.08
N ASP A 61 7.05 21.94 -7.98
CA ASP A 61 5.96 21.18 -7.36
C ASP A 61 6.20 19.65 -7.21
N LEU A 62 7.41 19.11 -7.42
CA LEU A 62 7.63 17.66 -7.25
C LEU A 62 7.48 17.25 -5.77
N LYS A 63 6.27 16.82 -5.41
CA LYS A 63 5.84 16.57 -4.02
C LYS A 63 5.85 15.10 -3.62
N GLU A 64 5.70 14.21 -4.59
CA GLU A 64 5.62 12.77 -4.36
C GLU A 64 6.16 12.00 -5.55
N LEU A 65 6.52 10.74 -5.28
CA LEU A 65 6.87 9.75 -6.30
C LEU A 65 5.75 8.71 -6.34
N PRO A 66 5.46 8.12 -7.51
CA PRO A 66 4.42 7.09 -7.61
C PRO A 66 4.84 5.82 -6.86
N GLU A 67 3.86 5.03 -6.38
CA GLU A 67 4.15 3.74 -5.73
C GLU A 67 4.88 2.74 -6.63
N THR A 68 4.80 2.88 -7.96
CA THR A 68 5.58 2.07 -8.90
C THR A 68 7.08 2.42 -8.92
N PHE A 69 7.51 3.45 -8.19
CA PHE A 69 8.91 3.85 -8.16
C PHE A 69 9.82 2.76 -7.57
N GLY A 70 9.33 1.97 -6.62
CA GLY A 70 10.02 0.79 -6.09
C GLY A 70 10.24 -0.34 -7.10
N ASP A 71 9.65 -0.27 -8.30
CA ASP A 71 9.88 -1.25 -9.38
C ASP A 71 11.18 -0.98 -10.18
N LEU A 72 11.86 0.14 -9.91
CA LEU A 72 13.18 0.47 -10.49
C LEU A 72 14.31 -0.37 -9.87
N THR A 73 14.19 -1.69 -9.93
CA THR A 73 15.03 -2.63 -9.17
C THR A 73 16.51 -2.60 -9.51
N ASN A 74 16.91 -2.11 -10.70
CA ASN A 74 18.32 -1.93 -11.07
C ASN A 74 18.87 -0.53 -10.78
N LEU A 75 18.10 0.36 -10.15
CA LEU A 75 18.52 1.72 -9.86
C LEU A 75 19.64 1.72 -8.82
N LYS A 76 20.77 2.35 -9.16
CA LYS A 76 21.98 2.43 -8.33
C LYS A 76 22.20 3.81 -7.77
N GLU A 77 21.89 4.83 -8.56
CA GLU A 77 22.12 6.23 -8.23
C GLU A 77 20.85 7.04 -8.45
N LEU A 78 20.41 7.71 -7.38
CA LEU A 78 19.21 8.54 -7.38
C LEU A 78 19.50 9.90 -6.76
N ASP A 79 19.25 10.96 -7.51
CA ASP A 79 19.26 12.32 -7.00
C ASP A 79 17.85 12.92 -7.06
N LEU A 80 17.29 13.18 -5.89
CA LEU A 80 16.00 13.85 -5.68
C LEU A 80 16.17 15.18 -4.94
N SER A 81 17.41 15.67 -4.81
CA SER A 81 17.68 16.88 -4.04
C SER A 81 16.94 18.09 -4.58
N ASN A 82 16.65 19.05 -3.71
CA ASN A 82 16.16 20.36 -4.10
C ASN A 82 14.79 20.28 -4.79
N ASN A 83 13.86 19.59 -4.14
CA ASN A 83 12.48 19.38 -4.55
C ASN A 83 11.53 19.71 -3.39
N GLN A 84 10.27 19.31 -3.47
CA GLN A 84 9.25 19.54 -2.43
C GLN A 84 8.69 18.21 -1.89
N ILE A 85 9.51 17.15 -1.92
CA ILE A 85 9.07 15.80 -1.55
C ILE A 85 8.90 15.71 -0.04
N SER A 86 7.69 15.38 0.40
CA SER A 86 7.37 15.24 1.84
C SER A 86 7.44 13.79 2.33
N ALA A 87 7.24 12.83 1.42
CA ALA A 87 7.35 11.41 1.73
C ALA A 87 7.91 10.62 0.53
N LEU A 88 8.72 9.61 0.82
CA LEU A 88 9.02 8.54 -0.14
C LEU A 88 7.85 7.54 -0.18
N PRO A 89 7.54 6.95 -1.35
CA PRO A 89 6.49 5.94 -1.47
C PRO A 89 6.86 4.72 -0.62
N ASP A 90 5.86 4.02 -0.08
CA ASP A 90 6.15 2.90 0.82
C ASP A 90 6.99 1.82 0.08
N SER A 91 6.83 1.71 -1.25
CA SER A 91 7.54 0.74 -2.09
C SER A 91 9.05 1.01 -2.22
N PHE A 92 9.53 2.17 -1.76
CA PHE A 92 10.92 2.62 -1.91
C PHE A 92 11.94 1.62 -1.32
N GLY A 93 11.53 0.85 -0.30
CA GLY A 93 12.36 -0.21 0.29
C GLY A 93 12.76 -1.33 -0.69
N ARG A 94 12.09 -1.45 -1.85
CA ARG A 94 12.36 -2.46 -2.89
C ARG A 94 13.50 -2.10 -3.84
N LEU A 95 14.13 -0.93 -3.67
CA LEU A 95 15.26 -0.48 -4.47
C LEU A 95 16.57 -1.15 -4.02
N ASP A 96 16.64 -2.48 -4.14
CA ASP A 96 17.71 -3.31 -3.55
C ASP A 96 19.12 -2.88 -3.99
N ASN A 97 19.27 -2.48 -5.26
CA ASN A 97 20.55 -2.08 -5.85
C ASN A 97 20.93 -0.61 -5.61
N LEU A 98 20.11 0.17 -4.91
CA LEU A 98 20.38 1.59 -4.67
C LEU A 98 21.54 1.74 -3.68
N THR A 99 22.57 2.45 -4.12
CA THR A 99 23.83 2.66 -3.36
C THR A 99 24.16 4.14 -3.16
N LYS A 100 23.63 5.02 -4.02
CA LYS A 100 23.74 6.47 -3.88
C LYS A 100 22.37 7.10 -3.90
N LEU A 101 22.08 7.88 -2.86
CA LEU A 101 20.81 8.55 -2.68
C LEU A 101 21.07 9.95 -2.15
N ASN A 102 20.58 10.96 -2.88
CA ASN A 102 20.59 12.34 -2.43
C ASN A 102 19.14 12.84 -2.26
N LEU A 103 18.81 13.24 -1.04
CA LEU A 103 17.48 13.74 -0.63
C LEU A 103 17.52 15.18 -0.10
N ASP A 104 18.69 15.82 -0.13
CA ASP A 104 18.90 17.13 0.48
C ASP A 104 17.92 18.18 -0.06
N GLN A 105 17.61 19.19 0.75
CA GLN A 105 16.70 20.27 0.35
C GLN A 105 15.32 19.75 -0.08
N ASN A 106 14.74 18.84 0.72
CA ASN A 106 13.34 18.43 0.64
C ASN A 106 12.68 18.54 2.03
N PRO A 107 11.38 18.87 2.13
CA PRO A 107 10.63 18.88 3.37
C PRO A 107 10.19 17.46 3.81
N LEU A 108 11.11 16.49 3.79
CA LEU A 108 10.82 15.09 4.08
C LEU A 108 10.40 14.88 5.55
N VAL A 109 9.26 14.21 5.70
CA VAL A 109 8.75 13.68 6.97
C VAL A 109 8.97 12.16 7.03
N ILE A 110 8.89 11.48 5.88
CA ILE A 110 9.03 10.03 5.74
C ILE A 110 10.05 9.74 4.63
N PRO A 111 11.19 9.11 4.92
CA PRO A 111 11.68 8.71 6.23
C PRO A 111 12.07 9.92 7.11
N PRO A 112 12.10 9.76 8.45
CA PRO A 112 12.55 10.81 9.35
C PRO A 112 14.01 11.23 9.09
N PRO A 113 14.39 12.49 9.40
CA PRO A 113 15.75 13.01 9.17
C PRO A 113 16.86 12.17 9.81
N GLU A 114 16.59 11.50 10.93
CA GLU A 114 17.54 10.64 11.63
C GLU A 114 17.93 9.44 10.76
N VAL A 115 16.93 8.80 10.14
CA VAL A 115 17.15 7.65 9.23
C VAL A 115 17.91 8.09 7.99
N ILE A 116 17.61 9.29 7.46
CA ILE A 116 18.32 9.83 6.29
C ILE A 116 19.81 10.02 6.59
N LYS A 117 20.16 10.51 7.79
CA LYS A 117 21.56 10.72 8.21
C LYS A 117 22.35 9.42 8.36
N GLU A 118 21.69 8.30 8.66
CA GLU A 118 22.31 6.97 8.72
C GLU A 118 22.65 6.40 7.34
N GLY A 119 22.07 6.96 6.27
CA GLY A 119 22.42 6.68 4.88
C GLY A 119 21.41 5.80 4.13
N VAL A 120 21.76 5.46 2.89
CA VAL A 120 20.85 4.80 1.93
C VAL A 120 20.29 3.47 2.44
N GLU A 121 21.11 2.67 3.13
CA GLU A 121 20.69 1.36 3.62
C GLU A 121 19.66 1.48 4.75
N ALA A 122 19.86 2.42 5.67
CA ALA A 122 18.89 2.71 6.73
C ALA A 122 17.56 3.17 6.16
N VAL A 123 17.58 4.04 5.14
CA VAL A 123 16.38 4.47 4.41
C VAL A 123 15.63 3.29 3.79
N LYS A 124 16.34 2.41 3.05
CA LYS A 124 15.71 1.23 2.43
C LYS A 124 15.08 0.31 3.48
N ILE A 125 15.81 0.01 4.56
CA ILE A 125 15.33 -0.85 5.65
C ILE A 125 14.11 -0.24 6.33
N TYR A 126 14.14 1.06 6.62
CA TYR A 126 13.01 1.75 7.24
C TYR A 126 11.75 1.67 6.36
N MET A 127 11.88 1.97 5.06
CA MET A 127 10.76 1.93 4.13
C MET A 127 10.24 0.50 3.93
N ALA A 128 11.13 -0.50 3.84
CA ALA A 128 10.73 -1.91 3.72
C ALA A 128 9.97 -2.40 4.97
N LYS A 129 10.45 -2.06 6.17
CA LYS A 129 9.74 -2.38 7.43
C LYS A 129 8.37 -1.73 7.47
N ARG A 130 8.31 -0.44 7.13
CA ARG A 130 7.06 0.32 7.08
C ARG A 130 6.04 -0.32 6.13
N TRP A 131 6.46 -0.75 4.93
CA TRP A 131 5.59 -1.45 3.98
C TRP A 131 5.04 -2.76 4.58
N ILE A 132 5.89 -3.55 5.23
CA ILE A 132 5.46 -4.80 5.89
C ILE A 132 4.43 -4.50 6.98
N ASP A 133 4.66 -3.49 7.82
CA ASP A 133 3.72 -3.11 8.89
C ASP A 133 2.35 -2.70 8.32
N ILE A 134 2.35 -1.98 7.18
CA ILE A 134 1.11 -1.60 6.48
C ILE A 134 0.37 -2.84 5.97
N LEU A 135 1.07 -3.77 5.31
CA LEU A 135 0.46 -5.00 4.79
C LEU A 135 -0.12 -5.88 5.91
N VAL A 136 0.60 -6.04 7.02
CA VAL A 136 0.14 -6.83 8.17
C VAL A 136 -1.12 -6.22 8.79
N GLU A 137 -1.19 -4.89 8.88
CA GLU A 137 -2.37 -4.20 9.40
C GLU A 137 -3.56 -4.27 8.43
N GLU A 138 -3.31 -4.22 7.11
CA GLU A 138 -4.34 -4.42 6.09
C GLU A 138 -4.91 -5.84 6.11
N GLU A 139 -4.05 -6.85 6.22
CA GLU A 139 -4.47 -8.25 6.36
C GLU A 139 -5.30 -8.45 7.64
N ARG A 140 -4.84 -7.90 8.77
CA ARG A 140 -5.60 -7.93 10.03
C ARG A 140 -7.00 -7.32 9.86
N LYS A 141 -7.11 -6.14 9.24
CA LYS A 141 -8.40 -5.49 8.99
C LYS A 141 -9.29 -6.36 8.12
N SER A 142 -8.74 -6.94 7.05
CA SER A 142 -9.50 -7.82 6.17
C SER A 142 -10.03 -9.07 6.90
N MET A 143 -9.25 -9.67 7.81
CA MET A 143 -9.69 -10.82 8.61
C MET A 143 -10.82 -10.45 9.59
N LEU A 144 -10.72 -9.28 10.22
CA LEU A 144 -11.76 -8.77 11.12
C LEU A 144 -13.07 -8.52 10.37
N GLU A 145 -13.01 -7.94 9.18
CA GLU A 145 -14.20 -7.72 8.32
C GLU A 145 -14.85 -9.04 7.89
N VAL A 146 -14.05 -10.06 7.51
CA VAL A 146 -14.57 -11.40 7.17
C VAL A 146 -15.24 -12.04 8.38
N GLN A 147 -14.67 -11.91 9.57
CA GLN A 147 -15.26 -12.46 10.80
C GLN A 147 -16.57 -11.76 11.16
N GLU A 148 -16.66 -10.44 11.02
CA GLU A 148 -17.88 -9.67 11.26
C GLU A 148 -18.98 -10.02 10.23
N GLN A 149 -18.62 -10.15 8.95
CA GLN A 149 -19.54 -10.60 7.91
C GLN A 149 -20.03 -12.04 8.13
N ALA A 150 -19.17 -12.94 8.62
CA ALA A 150 -19.57 -14.29 8.98
C ALA A 150 -20.55 -14.31 10.18
N GLN A 151 -20.32 -13.47 11.20
CA GLN A 151 -21.22 -13.33 12.35
C GLN A 151 -22.58 -12.73 11.97
N THR A 152 -22.60 -11.65 11.19
CA THR A 152 -23.84 -11.02 10.70
C THR A 152 -24.59 -11.93 9.72
N GLY A 153 -23.86 -12.68 8.88
CA GLY A 153 -24.42 -13.69 7.99
C GLY A 153 -25.02 -14.89 8.74
N TRP A 154 -24.36 -15.37 9.81
CA TRP A 154 -24.92 -16.40 10.70
C TRP A 154 -26.19 -15.92 11.37
N LEU A 155 -26.19 -14.71 11.97
CA LEU A 155 -27.38 -14.15 12.63
C LEU A 155 -28.55 -13.98 11.66
N THR A 156 -28.28 -13.58 10.41
CA THR A 156 -29.31 -13.48 9.37
C THR A 156 -29.88 -14.84 8.98
N ARG A 157 -29.04 -15.87 8.82
CA ARG A 157 -29.48 -17.24 8.52
C ARG A 157 -30.22 -17.89 9.69
N SER A 158 -29.74 -17.70 10.92
CA SER A 158 -30.40 -18.19 12.13
C SER A 158 -31.65 -17.40 12.50
N ALA A 159 -31.87 -16.20 11.97
CA ALA A 159 -33.15 -15.50 12.09
C ALA A 159 -34.12 -15.84 10.94
N SER A 160 -33.61 -16.40 9.84
CA SER A 160 -34.40 -16.67 8.63
C SER A 160 -35.43 -17.79 8.82
N TRP A 161 -35.18 -18.78 9.68
CA TRP A 161 -36.17 -19.83 10.01
C TRP A 161 -37.25 -19.36 11.00
N LEU A 162 -36.94 -18.38 11.86
CA LEU A 162 -37.92 -17.79 12.79
C LEU A 162 -39.01 -17.00 12.05
N LYS A 163 -38.68 -16.38 10.90
CA LYS A 163 -39.68 -15.72 10.05
C LYS A 163 -40.68 -16.69 9.41
N THR A 164 -40.29 -17.94 9.15
CA THR A 164 -41.17 -18.95 8.54
C THR A 164 -42.18 -19.52 9.54
N TYR A 165 -41.85 -19.57 10.83
CA TYR A 165 -42.80 -20.00 11.88
C TYR A 165 -43.80 -18.90 12.28
N ALA A 166 -43.45 -17.62 12.13
CA ALA A 166 -44.31 -16.51 12.53
C ALA A 166 -45.47 -16.21 11.55
N THR A 167 -45.46 -16.78 10.33
CA THR A 167 -46.52 -16.54 9.32
C THR A 167 -47.56 -17.65 9.24
N GLY A 168 -47.61 -18.57 10.21
CA GLY A 168 -48.40 -19.80 10.09
C GLY A 168 -49.13 -20.27 11.35
N VAL A 169 -49.62 -19.41 12.24
CA VAL A 169 -50.62 -19.81 13.25
C VAL A 169 -51.60 -18.67 13.51
N SER A 170 -52.80 -18.77 12.93
CA SER A 170 -53.98 -17.99 13.29
C SER A 170 -55.11 -18.96 13.66
N ALA A 171 -55.28 -19.26 14.96
CA ALA A 171 -56.51 -19.81 15.52
C ALA A 171 -56.52 -19.81 17.07
N THR A 172 -57.35 -18.93 17.64
CA THR A 172 -58.25 -19.09 18.80
C THR A 172 -57.84 -19.84 20.11
N VAL A 173 -57.75 -19.04 21.18
CA VAL A 173 -58.48 -19.09 22.49
C VAL A 173 -58.40 -20.30 23.45
N SER A 174 -58.00 -19.96 24.69
CA SER A 174 -58.31 -20.52 26.03
C SER A 174 -57.72 -21.86 26.49
N GLY A 175 -57.08 -21.82 27.67
CA GLY A 175 -57.03 -22.97 28.58
C GLY A 175 -55.73 -23.15 29.37
N PHE A 176 -55.72 -22.63 30.60
CA PHE A 176 -55.21 -23.25 31.84
C PHE A 176 -53.80 -23.87 31.96
N LEU A 177 -53.21 -23.55 33.13
CA LEU A 177 -52.19 -24.26 33.92
C LEU A 177 -50.71 -23.91 33.68
N SER A 178 -50.17 -23.17 34.65
CA SER A 178 -48.86 -23.46 35.26
C SER A 178 -49.11 -24.04 36.66
N PRO A 179 -48.11 -24.57 37.40
CA PRO A 179 -46.72 -24.90 37.06
C PRO A 179 -46.33 -26.34 37.47
N ARG A 180 -45.18 -26.87 37.04
CA ARG A 180 -44.38 -27.76 37.91
C ARG A 180 -42.93 -27.94 37.44
N VAL A 181 -42.07 -27.92 38.45
CA VAL A 181 -40.61 -27.98 38.43
C VAL A 181 -40.18 -29.43 38.72
N SER A 182 -39.04 -29.82 38.17
CA SER A 182 -38.08 -30.86 38.63
C SER A 182 -38.35 -32.33 38.29
N ARG A 183 -37.41 -32.98 37.59
CA ARG A 183 -36.34 -33.84 38.15
C ARG A 183 -35.70 -34.72 37.06
N ASP A 184 -34.40 -34.55 36.83
CA ASP A 184 -33.45 -35.65 36.53
C ASP A 184 -33.45 -36.66 37.70
N PRO A 185 -32.85 -37.88 37.66
CA PRO A 185 -31.88 -38.46 36.69
C PRO A 185 -32.12 -39.97 36.39
N TYR A 186 -31.35 -40.60 35.49
CA TYR A 186 -30.96 -42.02 35.62
C TYR A 186 -29.60 -42.27 34.96
N LEU A 187 -28.57 -42.31 35.79
CA LEU A 187 -27.38 -43.14 35.62
C LEU A 187 -27.62 -44.39 36.47
N ASP A 188 -27.54 -45.54 35.83
CA ASP A 188 -26.97 -46.82 36.28
C ASP A 188 -27.05 -47.25 37.76
N GLN A 189 -27.80 -48.34 37.95
CA GLN A 189 -27.25 -49.67 38.23
C GLN A 189 -25.90 -49.75 38.97
N GLN A 190 -25.99 -50.17 40.25
CA GLN A 190 -25.23 -51.25 40.91
C GLN A 190 -23.75 -51.51 40.54
N LEU A 191 -22.97 -51.58 41.63
CA LEU A 191 -21.66 -52.25 41.87
C LEU A 191 -20.40 -51.40 41.69
#